data_AF-A0A1I4H8B4-F1
#
_entry.id   AF-A0A1I4H8B4-F1
#
_cell.length_a   1.000
_cell.length_b   1.000
_cell.length_c   1.000
_cell.angle_alpha   90.00
_cell.angle_beta   90.00
_cell.angle_gamma   90.00
#
_symmetry.space_group_name_H-M   'P 1'
#
loop_
_entity.id
_entity.type
_entity.pdbx_description
1 polymer ?
#
loop_
_entity_poly.entity_id
_entity_poly.type
_entity_poly.pdbx_seq_one_letter_code
_entity_poly.pdbx_strand_id
1 'polypeptide(L)'
;MKRGSSLLLIILILLVFAAVMNPTREEFIDWGVNEIQNQAENDFTRVLGGAVAGPMLEMQTEAHDYVFFSTFSLQKADREITYLGVFNTFITFD
;
A
#
# COMPACT_ATOMS: atom_id res chain seq x y z
N MET A 1 -8.24 -34.61 16.13
CA MET A 1 -8.89 -34.07 14.90
C MET A 1 -9.58 -32.71 15.08
N LYS A 2 -10.19 -32.36 16.23
CA LYS A 2 -10.94 -31.09 16.37
C LYS A 2 -10.12 -29.79 16.27
N ARG A 3 -8.86 -29.77 16.73
CA ARG A 3 -8.02 -28.55 16.74
C ARG A 3 -7.50 -28.13 15.36
N GLY A 4 -7.24 -29.10 14.47
CA GLY A 4 -6.71 -28.83 13.12
C GLY A 4 -7.75 -28.21 12.18
N SER A 5 -9.01 -28.67 12.23
CA SER A 5 -10.10 -28.08 11.43
C SER A 5 -10.39 -26.63 11.81
N SER A 6 -10.30 -26.27 13.09
CA SER A 6 -10.53 -24.90 13.53
C SER A 6 -9.45 -23.94 13.04
N LEU A 7 -8.18 -24.37 13.04
CA LEU A 7 -7.08 -23.55 12.51
C LEU A 7 -7.19 -23.36 11.00
N LEU A 8 -7.53 -24.41 10.25
CA LEU A 8 -7.76 -24.32 8.80
C LEU A 8 -8.89 -23.33 8.47
N LEU A 9 -9.98 -23.34 9.25
CA LEU A 9 -11.08 -22.41 9.07
C LEU A 9 -10.62 -20.95 9.29
N ILE A 10 -9.82 -20.70 10.34
CA ILE A 10 -9.30 -19.36 10.63
C ILE A 10 -8.37 -18.88 9.50
N ILE A 11 -7.47 -19.74 9.03
CA ILE A 11 -6.57 -19.41 7.92
C ILE A 11 -7.36 -19.10 6.65
N LEU A 12 -8.39 -19.90 6.34
CA LEU A 12 -9.24 -19.66 5.19
C LEU A 12 -9.95 -18.31 5.28
N ILE A 13 -10.49 -17.97 6.46
CA ILE A 13 -11.13 -16.68 6.70
C ILE A 13 -10.13 -15.54 6.47
N LEU A 14 -8.92 -15.63 7.04
CA LEU A 14 -7.87 -14.62 6.87
C LEU A 14 -7.48 -14.44 5.40
N LEU A 15 -7.36 -15.52 4.63
CA LEU A 15 -7.04 -15.46 3.20
C LEU A 15 -8.15 -14.80 2.39
N VAL A 16 -9.43 -15.09 2.71
CA VAL A 16 -10.56 -14.41 2.07
C VAL A 16 -10.55 -12.91 2.38
N PHE A 17 -10.31 -12.54 3.64
CA PHE A 17 -10.18 -11.12 4.01
C PHE A 17 -9.00 -10.46 3.30
N ALA A 18 -7.86 -11.13 3.22
CA ALA A 18 -6.67 -10.61 2.53
C ALA A 18 -6.94 -10.36 1.05
N ALA A 19 -7.66 -11.27 0.38
CA ALA A 19 -8.04 -11.11 -1.02
C ALA A 19 -9.04 -9.97 -1.24
N VAL A 20 -10.04 -9.83 -0.37
CA VAL A 20 -11.07 -8.77 -0.49
C VAL A 20 -10.51 -7.39 -0.12
N MET A 21 -9.59 -7.33 0.84
CA MET A 21 -8.94 -6.09 1.30
C MET A 21 -7.56 -5.88 0.66
N ASN A 22 -7.30 -6.50 -0.49
CA ASN A 22 -6.07 -6.29 -1.22
C ASN A 22 -6.12 -4.89 -1.84
N PRO A 23 -5.21 -3.97 -1.46
CA PRO A 23 -5.26 -2.60 -1.95
C PRO A 23 -4.94 -2.53 -3.44
N THR A 24 -5.61 -1.61 -4.10
CA THR A 24 -5.36 -1.23 -5.49
C THR A 24 -4.21 -0.22 -5.60
N ARG A 25 -3.74 -0.01 -6.83
CA ARG A 25 -2.74 1.03 -7.13
C ARG A 25 -3.24 2.44 -6.81
N GLU A 26 -4.52 2.72 -7.03
CA GLU A 26 -5.13 4.02 -6.73
C GLU A 26 -5.13 4.27 -5.22
N GLU A 27 -5.55 3.28 -4.43
CA GLU A 27 -5.51 3.35 -2.96
C GLU A 27 -4.09 3.54 -2.41
N PHE A 28 -3.08 2.93 -3.04
CA PHE A 28 -1.68 3.18 -2.70
C PHE A 28 -1.26 4.63 -2.97
N ILE A 29 -1.68 5.19 -4.12
CA ILE A 29 -1.34 6.57 -4.50
C ILE A 29 -2.02 7.55 -3.54
N ASP A 30 -3.31 7.35 -3.24
CA ASP A 30 -4.05 8.16 -2.27
C ASP A 30 -3.41 8.11 -0.88
N TRP A 31 -3.02 6.91 -0.43
CA TRP A 31 -2.27 6.74 0.81
C TRP A 31 -0.93 7.51 0.76
N GLY A 32 -0.16 7.39 -0.33
CA GLY A 32 1.12 8.08 -0.49
C GLY A 32 1.00 9.61 -0.50
N VAL A 33 -0.05 10.14 -1.15
CA VAL A 33 -0.37 11.58 -1.13
C VAL A 33 -0.68 12.03 0.30
N ASN A 34 -1.53 11.29 1.03
CA ASN A 34 -1.86 11.59 2.41
C ASN A 34 -0.62 11.55 3.32
N GLU A 35 0.27 10.58 3.12
CA GLU A 35 1.51 10.46 3.88
C GLU A 35 2.44 11.67 3.67
N ILE A 36 2.62 12.12 2.42
CA ILE A 36 3.39 13.33 2.11
C ILE A 36 2.76 14.57 2.74
N GLN A 37 1.43 14.69 2.71
CA GLN A 37 0.72 15.80 3.34
C GLN A 37 0.84 15.80 4.87
N ASN A 38 0.85 14.62 5.50
CA ASN A 38 1.00 14.45 6.94
C ASN A 38 2.41 14.77 7.43
N GLN A 39 3.42 14.53 6.59
CA GLN A 39 4.82 14.86 6.90
C GLN A 39 5.19 16.33 6.62
N ALA A 40 4.29 17.11 6.02
CA ALA A 40 4.57 18.51 5.68
C ALA A 40 4.62 19.42 6.92
N GLU A 41 5.71 20.20 7.03
CA GLU A 41 5.98 21.09 8.17
C GLU A 41 4.99 22.26 8.30
N ASN A 42 4.34 22.67 7.22
CA ASN A 42 3.39 23.78 7.20
C ASN A 42 2.32 23.61 6.11
N ASP A 43 1.26 24.42 6.18
CA ASP A 43 0.09 24.34 5.30
C ASP A 43 0.42 24.60 3.82
N PHE A 44 1.41 25.44 3.53
CA PHE A 44 1.83 25.72 2.15
C PHE A 44 2.53 24.51 1.52
N THR A 45 3.48 23.90 2.23
CA THR A 45 4.16 22.67 1.83
C THR A 45 3.16 21.50 1.71
N ARG A 46 2.14 21.46 2.57
CA ARG A 46 1.07 20.44 2.50
C ARG A 46 0.29 20.54 1.19
N VAL A 47 -0.17 21.75 0.85
CA VAL A 47 -0.98 21.97 -0.36
C VAL A 47 -0.16 21.73 -1.64
N LEU A 48 1.05 22.28 -1.71
CA LEU A 48 1.92 22.08 -2.88
C LEU A 48 2.39 20.63 -3.01
N GLY A 49 2.81 20.02 -1.90
CA GLY A 49 3.23 18.63 -1.84
C GLY A 49 2.12 17.70 -2.30
N GLY A 50 0.88 17.90 -1.83
CA GLY A 50 -0.28 17.11 -2.25
C GLY A 50 -0.60 17.24 -3.74
N ALA A 51 -0.55 18.45 -4.30
CA ALA A 51 -0.91 18.71 -5.70
C ALA A 51 0.06 18.05 -6.71
N VAL A 52 1.35 17.97 -6.37
CA VAL A 52 2.36 17.35 -7.26
C VAL A 52 2.59 15.86 -6.95
N ALA A 53 2.27 15.41 -5.73
CA ALA A 53 2.51 14.04 -5.30
C ALA A 53 1.71 13.01 -6.10
N GLY A 54 0.42 13.26 -6.35
CA GLY A 54 -0.44 12.32 -7.07
C GLY A 54 0.12 11.95 -8.45
N PRO A 55 0.30 12.93 -9.36
CA PRO A 55 0.89 12.67 -10.68
C PRO A 55 2.30 12.08 -10.62
N MET A 56 3.12 12.48 -9.64
CA MET A 56 4.47 11.93 -9.47
C MET A 56 4.43 10.45 -9.10
N LEU A 57 3.61 10.07 -8.11
CA LEU A 57 3.42 8.68 -7.69
C LEU A 57 2.80 7.85 -8.81
N GLU A 58 1.81 8.40 -9.53
CA GLU A 58 1.25 7.76 -10.72
C GLU A 58 2.28 7.47 -11.81
N MET A 59 3.35 8.27 -11.95
CA MET A 59 4.39 8.00 -12.95
C MET A 59 5.45 7.04 -12.45
N GLN A 60 5.75 7.07 -11.15
CA GLN A 60 6.91 6.35 -10.58
C GLN A 60 6.53 5.06 -9.85
N THR A 61 5.24 4.75 -9.72
CA THR A 61 4.77 3.53 -9.06
C THR A 61 4.49 2.41 -10.05
N GLU A 62 5.23 1.32 -9.92
CA GLU A 62 4.89 0.03 -10.52
C GLU A 62 4.09 -0.81 -9.52
N ALA A 63 2.96 -1.38 -9.94
CA ALA A 63 2.10 -2.20 -9.10
C ALA A 63 2.05 -3.62 -9.63
N HIS A 64 2.22 -4.60 -8.73
CA HIS A 64 2.02 -6.01 -9.02
C HIS A 64 0.94 -6.57 -8.09
N ASP A 65 -0.15 -7.05 -8.69
CA ASP A 65 -1.30 -7.56 -7.98
C ASP A 65 -1.20 -9.08 -7.81
N TYR A 66 -1.32 -9.55 -6.56
CA TYR A 66 -1.40 -10.97 -6.21
C TYR A 66 -2.70 -11.27 -5.48
N VAL A 67 -3.07 -12.55 -5.40
CA VAL A 67 -4.38 -12.96 -4.86
C VAL A 67 -4.66 -12.48 -3.43
N PHE A 68 -3.63 -12.29 -2.60
CA PHE A 68 -3.80 -11.95 -1.18
C PHE A 68 -3.07 -10.68 -0.74
N PHE A 69 -2.31 -10.05 -1.63
CA PHE A 69 -1.50 -8.88 -1.36
C PHE A 69 -1.08 -8.26 -2.69
N SER A 70 -0.59 -7.03 -2.65
CA SER A 70 0.01 -6.36 -3.80
C SER A 70 1.38 -5.83 -3.42
N THR A 71 2.26 -5.64 -4.39
CA THR A 71 3.51 -4.91 -4.19
C THR A 71 3.53 -3.63 -5.02
N PHE A 72 3.95 -2.54 -4.41
CA PHE A 72 4.06 -1.22 -5.03
C PHE A 72 5.50 -0.76 -4.97
N SER A 73 6.18 -0.77 -6.11
CA SER A 73 7.56 -0.30 -6.24
C SER A 73 7.56 1.16 -6.66
N LEU A 74 8.14 2.03 -5.83
CA LEU A 74 8.32 3.45 -6.09
C LEU A 74 9.78 3.71 -6.48
N GLN A 75 9.98 4.20 -7.69
CA GLN A 75 11.31 4.49 -8.21
C GLN A 75 11.72 5.92 -7.83
N LYS A 76 12.46 6.08 -6.72
CA LYS A 76 13.10 7.36 -6.36
C LYS A 76 14.46 7.46 -7.04
N ALA A 77 14.89 8.68 -7.35
CA ALA A 77 16.10 9.01 -8.14
C ALA A 77 17.23 7.97 -8.13
N ASP A 78 17.69 7.56 -6.94
CA ASP A 78 18.80 6.61 -6.79
C ASP A 78 18.42 5.30 -6.07
N ARG A 79 17.14 5.07 -5.77
CA ARG A 79 16.68 3.88 -5.04
C ARG A 79 15.24 3.49 -5.37
N GLU A 80 15.02 2.20 -5.52
CA GLU A 80 13.68 1.62 -5.53
C GLU A 80 13.24 1.34 -4.09
N ILE A 81 12.02 1.74 -3.74
CA ILE A 81 11.39 1.41 -2.46
C ILE A 81 10.14 0.58 -2.76
N THR A 82 10.08 -0.64 -2.25
CA THR A 82 8.94 -1.54 -2.46
C THR A 82 8.09 -1.61 -1.20
N TYR A 83 6.80 -1.34 -1.37
CA TYR A 83 5.78 -1.47 -0.35
C TYR A 83 4.98 -2.75 -0.56
N LEU A 84 4.73 -3.48 0.52
CA LEU A 84 3.76 -4.56 0.59
C LEU A 84 2.40 -3.98 0.98
N GLY A 85 1.42 -4.14 0.11
CA GLY A 85 0.01 -3.83 0.36
C GLY A 85 -0.77 -5.07 0.79
N VAL A 86 -1.34 -5.05 1.98
CA VAL A 86 -2.20 -6.13 2.49
C VAL A 86 -3.17 -5.59 3.52
N PHE A 87 -4.41 -6.09 3.56
CA PHE A 87 -5.44 -5.62 4.49
C PHE A 87 -5.60 -4.09 4.50
N ASN A 88 -5.63 -3.47 3.31
CA ASN A 88 -5.67 -2.02 3.13
C ASN A 88 -4.59 -1.25 3.92
N THR A 89 -3.43 -1.88 4.11
CA THR A 89 -2.27 -1.34 4.83
C THR A 89 -1.04 -1.46 3.95
N PHE A 90 -0.14 -0.48 4.03
CA PHE A 90 1.09 -0.43 3.26
C PHE A 90 2.30 -0.48 4.20
N ILE A 91 3.17 -1.45 3.97
CA ILE A 91 4.36 -1.69 4.81
C ILE A 91 5.59 -1.68 3.90
N THR A 92 6.59 -0.89 4.26
CA THR A 92 7.90 -0.92 3.60
C THR A 92 8.93 -1.60 4.50
N PHE A 93 9.93 -2.22 3.87
CA PHE A 93 11.12 -2.73 4.55
C PHE A 93 12.29 -1.88 4.07
N ASP A 94 12.52 -0.74 4.74
CA ASP A 94 13.72 0.09 4.55
C ASP A 94 14.98 -0.62 5.07
#